data_AF-A0A5C7QJ64-F1
#
_entry.id   AF-A0A5C7QJ64-F1
#
_cell.length_a   1.000
_cell.length_b   1.000
_cell.length_c   1.000
_cell.angle_alpha   90.00
_cell.angle_beta   90.00
_cell.angle_gamma   90.00
#
_symmetry.space_group_name_H-M   'P 1'
#
loop_
_entity.id
_entity.type
_entity.pdbx_description
1 polymer ?
#
loop_
_entity_poly.entity_id
_entity_poly.type
_entity_poly.pdbx_seq_one_letter_code
_entity_poly.pdbx_strand_id
1 'polypeptide(L)'
;MNTLGIVGWDRPAVVVQQDATVAKEAALESSRIIKTITNDLEAELASETLREMKGLLNACEKGRKEIKAPVIELGRQIDSTAYAYANDLEAEVYRVARLVGNYHEDQRQKAVREQLARQAELDRIEKEKREAEEKLRREADAALVSAPTIEAAVKVAQETEKAVVAIDHAATAQFQSALAVPVAAPPKLAGVSVRPLWKFEVVDLQALHTARPDLVELRPRTALINSAIAGGTQIPGLRIWQENATRIRA
;
A
#
# COMPACT_ATOMS: atom_id res chain seq x y z
N MET A 1 13.63 -20.58 44.46
CA MET A 1 14.49 -19.38 44.54
C MET A 1 14.17 -18.51 43.35
N ASN A 2 13.94 -17.21 43.58
CA ASN A 2 13.72 -16.26 42.49
C ASN A 2 15.07 -15.77 41.98
N THR A 3 15.40 -16.13 40.75
CA THR A 3 16.72 -15.85 40.15
C THR A 3 16.84 -14.41 39.68
N LEU A 4 15.71 -13.81 39.29
CA LEU A 4 15.62 -12.48 38.71
C LEU A 4 14.64 -11.64 39.53
N GLY A 5 14.79 -10.32 39.47
CA GLY A 5 13.85 -9.33 40.01
C GLY A 5 13.83 -8.06 39.17
N ILE A 6 12.81 -7.21 39.38
CA ILE A 6 12.73 -5.87 38.79
C ILE A 6 13.03 -4.84 39.89
N VAL A 7 13.89 -3.87 39.59
CA VAL A 7 14.18 -2.71 40.46
C VAL A 7 13.98 -1.40 39.71
N GLY A 8 13.65 -0.34 40.44
CA GLY A 8 13.39 0.99 39.87
C GLY A 8 11.96 1.15 39.34
N TRP A 9 11.33 2.28 39.67
CA TRP A 9 9.94 2.57 39.29
C TRP A 9 9.84 3.30 37.96
N ASP A 10 10.66 4.34 37.78
CA ASP A 10 10.66 5.19 36.57
C ASP A 10 11.47 4.56 35.42
N ARG A 11 12.50 3.79 35.76
CA ARG A 11 13.32 3.02 34.81
C ARG A 11 13.52 1.60 35.33
N PRO A 12 12.54 0.71 35.13
CA PRO A 12 12.63 -0.65 35.61
C PRO A 12 13.82 -1.36 34.96
N ALA A 13 14.66 -1.97 35.79
CA ALA A 13 15.80 -2.78 35.37
C ALA A 13 15.65 -4.20 35.90
N VAL A 14 15.98 -5.19 35.07
CA VAL A 14 16.00 -6.59 35.48
C VAL A 14 17.37 -6.90 36.09
N VAL A 15 17.38 -7.35 37.33
CA VAL A 15 18.59 -7.68 38.09
C VAL A 15 18.57 -9.14 38.53
N VAL A 16 19.75 -9.74 38.65
CA VAL A 16 19.92 -11.07 39.25
C VAL A 16 19.90 -10.90 40.77
N GLN A 17 19.15 -11.75 41.47
CA GLN A 17 19.11 -11.68 42.94
C GLN A 17 20.41 -12.21 43.55
N GLN A 18 20.82 -11.61 44.67
CA GLN A 18 22.08 -11.94 45.34
C GLN A 18 22.16 -13.43 45.72
N ASP A 19 21.08 -13.98 46.30
CA ASP A 19 21.03 -15.40 46.69
C ASP A 19 21.20 -16.36 45.50
N ALA A 20 20.70 -15.96 44.32
CA ALA A 20 20.85 -16.74 43.10
C ALA A 20 22.28 -16.71 42.56
N THR A 21 22.99 -15.59 42.72
CA THR A 21 24.42 -15.50 42.42
C THR A 21 25.22 -16.41 43.34
N VAL A 22 24.94 -16.39 44.65
CA VAL A 22 25.62 -17.26 45.63
C VAL A 22 25.38 -18.74 45.33
N ALA A 23 24.13 -19.14 45.04
CA ALA A 23 23.81 -20.53 44.71
C ALA A 23 24.49 -20.98 43.39
N LYS A 24 24.57 -20.10 42.39
CA LYS A 24 25.30 -20.36 41.16
C LYS A 24 26.79 -20.56 41.42
N GLU A 25 27.40 -19.70 42.22
CA GLU A 25 28.83 -19.81 42.55
C GLU A 25 29.13 -21.12 43.30
N ALA A 26 28.30 -21.50 44.27
CA ALA A 26 28.43 -22.77 44.99
C ALA A 26 28.35 -23.98 44.05
N ALA A 27 27.33 -24.04 43.17
CA ALA A 27 27.18 -25.15 42.23
C ALA A 27 28.34 -25.23 41.21
N LEU A 28 28.86 -24.08 40.77
CA LEU A 28 30.03 -24.03 39.89
C LEU A 28 31.30 -24.50 40.60
N GLU A 29 31.47 -24.15 41.87
CA GLU A 29 32.62 -24.63 42.66
C GLU A 29 32.56 -26.14 42.87
N SER A 30 31.39 -26.70 43.22
CA SER A 30 31.16 -28.15 43.28
C SER A 30 31.50 -28.84 41.96
N SER A 31 31.13 -28.24 40.83
CA SER A 31 31.46 -28.77 39.51
C SER A 31 32.96 -28.78 39.19
N ARG A 32 33.77 -27.86 39.75
CA ARG A 32 35.21 -27.79 39.47
C ARG A 32 36.00 -28.93 40.11
N ILE A 33 35.46 -29.54 41.16
CA ILE A 33 36.06 -30.69 41.85
C ILE A 33 36.03 -31.92 40.95
N ILE A 34 35.02 -32.04 40.08
CA ILE A 34 34.83 -33.17 39.17
C ILE A 34 35.68 -32.97 37.91
N LYS A 35 36.84 -33.65 37.86
CA LYS A 35 37.76 -33.60 36.70
C LYS A 35 37.65 -34.82 35.79
N THR A 36 37.45 -35.98 36.40
CA THR A 36 37.28 -37.28 35.75
C THR A 36 36.31 -38.09 36.58
N ILE A 37 35.63 -39.05 35.95
CA ILE A 37 34.72 -39.97 36.62
C ILE A 37 35.27 -41.37 36.36
N THR A 38 35.69 -42.04 37.42
CA THR A 38 36.40 -43.33 37.38
C THR A 38 35.77 -44.40 38.26
N ASN A 39 34.84 -44.02 39.14
CA ASN A 39 34.13 -44.91 40.05
C ASN A 39 32.68 -44.44 40.30
N ASP A 40 31.89 -45.29 40.94
CA ASP A 40 30.46 -45.06 41.16
C ASP A 40 30.18 -43.89 42.11
N LEU A 41 31.02 -43.66 43.13
CA LEU A 41 30.86 -42.52 44.04
C LEU A 41 31.09 -41.17 43.32
N GLU A 42 32.07 -41.11 42.42
CA GLU A 42 32.31 -39.95 41.55
C GLU A 42 31.15 -39.73 40.57
N ALA A 43 30.55 -40.82 40.06
CA ALA A 43 29.39 -40.75 39.18
C ALA A 43 28.14 -40.23 39.91
N GLU A 44 27.92 -40.64 41.17
CA GLU A 44 26.85 -40.13 42.03
C GLU A 44 27.03 -38.62 42.31
N LEU A 45 28.22 -38.21 42.76
CA LEU A 45 28.53 -36.79 43.01
C LEU A 45 28.35 -35.92 41.74
N ALA A 46 28.80 -36.43 40.59
CA ALA A 46 28.63 -35.74 39.31
C ALA A 46 27.15 -35.63 38.91
N SER A 47 26.35 -36.68 39.16
CA SER A 47 24.92 -36.69 38.88
C SER A 47 24.15 -35.69 39.75
N GLU A 48 24.50 -35.59 41.04
CA GLU A 48 23.92 -34.61 41.96
C GLU A 48 24.28 -33.18 41.55
N THR A 49 25.56 -32.93 41.25
CA THR A 49 26.05 -31.62 40.80
C THR A 49 25.36 -31.19 39.48
N LEU A 50 25.20 -32.12 38.52
CA LEU A 50 24.45 -31.89 37.29
C LEU A 50 22.99 -31.53 37.56
N ARG A 51 22.34 -32.23 38.50
CA ARG A 51 20.94 -31.97 38.89
C ARG A 51 20.78 -30.59 39.49
N GLU A 52 21.68 -30.20 40.38
CA GLU A 52 21.68 -28.88 41.02
C GLU A 52 21.86 -27.76 39.98
N MET A 53 22.87 -27.86 39.12
CA MET A 53 23.10 -26.89 38.03
C MET A 53 21.89 -26.80 37.10
N LYS A 54 21.29 -27.95 36.74
CA LYS A 54 20.09 -27.97 35.89
C LYS A 54 18.88 -27.34 36.60
N GLY A 55 18.74 -27.54 37.90
CA GLY A 55 17.74 -26.88 38.74
C GLY A 55 17.87 -25.35 38.72
N LEU A 56 19.09 -24.83 38.85
CA LEU A 56 19.36 -23.38 38.78
C LEU A 56 19.04 -22.79 37.40
N LEU A 57 19.40 -23.50 36.32
CA LEU A 57 19.03 -23.10 34.95
C LEU A 57 17.51 -23.04 34.76
N ASN A 58 16.80 -24.06 35.23
CA ASN A 58 15.34 -24.11 35.16
C ASN A 58 14.68 -23.00 36.01
N ALA A 59 15.23 -22.71 37.19
CA ALA A 59 14.77 -21.61 38.04
C ALA A 59 14.94 -20.25 37.34
N CYS A 60 16.08 -20.02 36.69
CA CYS A 60 16.33 -18.83 35.86
C CYS A 60 15.27 -18.65 34.77
N GLU A 61 15.01 -19.70 33.98
CA GLU A 61 13.98 -19.63 32.92
C GLU A 61 12.57 -19.43 33.47
N LYS A 62 12.25 -20.03 34.62
CA LYS A 62 10.98 -19.80 35.32
C LYS A 62 10.84 -18.34 35.74
N GLY A 63 11.83 -17.78 36.45
CA GLY A 63 11.82 -16.38 36.88
C GLY A 63 11.75 -15.42 35.70
N ARG A 64 12.43 -15.73 34.58
CA ARG A 64 12.33 -14.96 33.33
C ARG A 64 10.90 -14.92 32.80
N LYS A 65 10.21 -16.07 32.77
CA LYS A 65 8.80 -16.14 32.32
C LYS A 65 7.88 -15.36 33.24
N GLU A 66 8.04 -15.49 34.56
CA GLU A 66 7.21 -14.83 35.56
C GLU A 66 7.33 -13.31 35.51
N ILE A 67 8.56 -12.78 35.40
CA ILE A 67 8.82 -11.34 35.28
C ILE A 67 8.33 -10.78 33.95
N LYS A 68 8.50 -11.55 32.86
CA LYS A 68 8.13 -11.11 31.51
C LYS A 68 6.62 -11.12 31.29
N ALA A 69 5.88 -12.03 31.95
CA ALA A 69 4.44 -12.19 31.79
C ALA A 69 3.64 -10.89 31.97
N PRO A 70 3.74 -10.13 33.08
CA PRO A 70 2.99 -8.90 33.25
C PRO A 70 3.39 -7.82 32.24
N VAL A 71 4.65 -7.77 31.80
CA VAL A 71 5.12 -6.80 30.80
C VAL A 71 4.53 -7.10 29.41
N ILE A 72 4.49 -8.37 29.01
CA ILE A 72 3.82 -8.77 27.76
C ILE A 72 2.33 -8.45 27.84
N GLU A 73 1.70 -8.73 28.98
CA GLU A 73 0.28 -8.47 29.17
C GLU A 73 -0.05 -6.97 29.10
N LEU A 74 0.76 -6.13 29.74
CA LEU A 74 0.66 -4.68 29.60
C LEU A 74 0.83 -4.23 28.14
N GLY A 75 1.81 -4.78 27.42
CA GLY A 75 1.98 -4.51 25.99
C GLY A 75 0.73 -4.84 25.17
N ARG A 76 0.12 -6.01 25.40
CA ARG A 76 -1.14 -6.40 24.75
C ARG A 76 -2.29 -5.45 25.08
N GLN A 77 -2.39 -5.01 26.33
CA GLN A 77 -3.42 -4.07 26.75
C GLN A 77 -3.25 -2.70 26.08
N ILE A 78 -2.02 -2.21 25.97
CA ILE A 78 -1.69 -0.97 25.24
C ILE A 78 -2.12 -1.11 23.78
N ASP A 79 -1.68 -2.18 23.10
CA ASP A 79 -2.00 -2.43 21.70
C ASP A 79 -3.51 -2.55 21.48
N SER A 80 -4.20 -3.31 22.33
CA SER A 80 -5.66 -3.48 22.26
C SER A 80 -6.41 -2.18 22.49
N THR A 81 -5.95 -1.33 23.43
CA THR A 81 -6.59 -0.05 23.73
C THR A 81 -6.38 0.94 22.59
N ALA A 82 -5.15 1.02 22.08
CA ALA A 82 -4.82 1.85 20.93
C ALA A 82 -5.62 1.43 19.69
N TYR A 83 -5.70 0.12 19.43
CA TYR A 83 -6.52 -0.43 18.36
C TYR A 83 -8.00 -0.08 18.53
N ALA A 84 -8.58 -0.27 19.71
CA ALA A 84 -9.97 0.06 19.97
C ALA A 84 -10.28 1.54 19.75
N TYR A 85 -9.36 2.44 20.15
CA TYR A 85 -9.48 3.88 19.93
C TYR A 85 -9.32 4.28 18.46
N ALA A 86 -8.43 3.62 17.72
CA ALA A 86 -8.13 3.99 16.34
C ALA A 86 -9.09 3.37 15.33
N ASN A 87 -9.69 2.21 15.61
CA ASN A 87 -10.38 1.41 14.59
C ASN A 87 -11.62 2.11 13.99
N ASP A 88 -12.44 2.77 14.81
CA ASP A 88 -13.59 3.53 14.32
C ASP A 88 -13.17 4.81 13.59
N LEU A 89 -12.14 5.52 14.11
CA LEU A 89 -11.52 6.66 13.45
C LEU A 89 -10.93 6.29 12.09
N GLU A 90 -10.21 5.19 11.99
CA GLU A 90 -9.64 4.70 10.73
C GLU A 90 -10.74 4.37 9.73
N ALA A 91 -11.77 3.62 10.14
CA ALA A 91 -12.92 3.32 9.30
C ALA A 91 -13.57 4.60 8.77
N GLU A 92 -13.74 5.61 9.63
CA GLU A 92 -14.35 6.88 9.27
C GLU A 92 -13.44 7.74 8.39
N VAL A 93 -12.12 7.76 8.65
CA VAL A 93 -11.12 8.39 7.77
C VAL A 93 -11.18 7.79 6.37
N TYR A 94 -11.22 6.47 6.24
CA TYR A 94 -11.35 5.81 4.94
C TYR A 94 -12.67 6.14 4.25
N ARG A 95 -13.78 6.15 5.00
CA ARG A 95 -15.11 6.49 4.47
C ARG A 95 -15.13 7.92 3.93
N VAL A 96 -14.68 8.89 4.72
CA VAL A 96 -14.66 10.31 4.33
C VAL A 96 -13.66 10.55 3.19
N ALA A 97 -12.47 9.96 3.24
CA ALA A 97 -11.48 10.05 2.16
C ALA A 97 -12.05 9.53 0.82
N ARG A 98 -12.78 8.40 0.85
CA ARG A 98 -13.46 7.87 -0.33
C ARG A 98 -14.53 8.82 -0.85
N LEU A 99 -15.36 9.40 0.02
CA LEU A 99 -16.39 10.36 -0.39
C LEU A 99 -15.78 11.60 -1.05
N VAL A 100 -14.71 12.14 -0.46
CA VAL A 100 -13.96 13.27 -1.02
C VAL A 100 -13.34 12.91 -2.36
N GLY A 101 -12.74 11.72 -2.48
CA GLY A 101 -12.18 11.21 -3.73
C GLY A 101 -13.23 11.09 -4.84
N ASN A 102 -14.39 10.51 -4.53
CA ASN A 102 -15.52 10.38 -5.45
C ASN A 102 -16.07 11.74 -5.89
N TYR A 103 -16.19 12.70 -4.96
CA TYR A 103 -16.62 14.05 -5.28
C TYR A 103 -15.66 14.71 -6.28
N HIS A 104 -14.35 14.64 -6.02
CA HIS A 104 -13.37 15.20 -6.96
C HIS A 104 -13.41 14.54 -8.33
N GLU A 105 -13.67 13.24 -8.41
CA GLU A 105 -13.86 12.54 -9.68
C GLU A 105 -15.12 13.00 -10.41
N ASP A 106 -16.26 13.11 -9.73
CA ASP A 106 -17.51 13.64 -10.32
C ASP A 106 -17.33 15.09 -10.80
N GLN A 107 -16.64 15.95 -10.04
CA GLN A 107 -16.32 17.31 -10.47
C GLN A 107 -15.45 17.32 -11.73
N ARG A 108 -14.44 16.45 -11.82
CA ARG A 108 -13.63 16.30 -13.04
C ARG A 108 -14.47 15.85 -14.22
N GLN A 109 -15.33 14.84 -14.04
CA GLN A 109 -16.19 14.32 -15.10
C GLN A 109 -17.22 15.36 -15.57
N LYS A 110 -17.78 16.17 -14.66
CA LYS A 110 -18.66 17.29 -15.01
C LYS A 110 -17.93 18.33 -15.84
N ALA A 111 -16.75 18.77 -15.41
CA ALA A 111 -15.94 19.74 -16.16
C ALA A 111 -15.57 19.21 -17.56
N VAL A 112 -15.19 17.93 -17.69
CA VAL A 112 -14.91 17.30 -18.99
C VAL A 112 -16.16 17.25 -19.88
N ARG A 113 -17.32 16.87 -19.33
CA ARG A 113 -18.58 16.84 -20.10
C ARG A 113 -19.02 18.22 -20.55
N GLU A 114 -18.91 19.24 -19.69
CA GLU A 114 -19.22 20.63 -20.05
C GLU A 114 -18.29 21.16 -21.14
N GLN A 115 -17.00 20.81 -21.08
CA GLN A 115 -16.03 21.17 -22.11
C GLN A 115 -16.34 20.50 -23.45
N LEU A 116 -16.70 19.21 -23.44
CA LEU A 116 -17.08 18.47 -24.64
C LEU A 116 -18.39 19.00 -25.25
N ALA A 117 -19.40 19.29 -24.42
CA ALA A 117 -20.67 19.85 -24.87
C ALA A 117 -20.49 21.24 -25.50
N ARG A 118 -19.63 22.06 -24.90
CA ARG A 118 -19.26 23.36 -25.48
C ARG A 118 -18.56 23.20 -26.81
N GLN A 119 -17.57 22.30 -26.90
CA GLN A 119 -16.87 22.07 -28.15
C GLN A 119 -17.83 21.62 -29.25
N ALA A 120 -18.75 20.69 -28.94
CA ALA A 120 -19.76 20.24 -29.88
C ALA A 120 -20.70 21.36 -30.34
N GLU A 121 -21.08 22.30 -29.45
CA GLU A 121 -21.91 23.44 -29.83
C GLU A 121 -21.15 24.42 -30.74
N LEU A 122 -19.87 24.70 -30.44
CA LEU A 122 -19.03 25.54 -31.31
C LEU A 122 -18.85 24.90 -32.69
N ASP A 123 -18.61 23.59 -32.74
CA ASP A 123 -18.48 22.84 -34.00
C ASP A 123 -19.80 22.86 -34.79
N ARG A 124 -20.96 22.83 -34.11
CA ARG A 124 -22.29 22.94 -34.73
C ARG A 124 -22.50 24.32 -35.35
N ILE A 125 -22.21 25.39 -34.61
CA ILE A 125 -22.30 26.79 -35.10
C ILE A 125 -21.40 27.00 -36.31
N GLU A 126 -20.17 26.48 -36.29
CA GLU A 126 -19.24 26.59 -37.42
C GLU A 126 -19.72 25.79 -38.65
N LYS A 127 -20.34 24.63 -38.42
CA LYS A 127 -20.93 23.84 -39.50
C LYS A 127 -22.15 24.54 -40.11
N GLU A 128 -23.07 25.03 -39.29
CA GLU A 128 -24.25 25.79 -39.73
C GLU A 128 -23.85 27.03 -40.52
N LYS A 129 -22.81 27.76 -40.07
CA LYS A 129 -22.23 28.89 -40.80
C LYS A 129 -21.74 28.48 -42.18
N ARG A 130 -20.92 27.43 -42.27
CA ARG A 130 -20.37 26.93 -43.55
C ARG A 130 -21.48 26.51 -44.51
N GLU A 131 -22.47 25.76 -44.02
CA GLU A 131 -23.60 25.32 -44.84
C GLU A 131 -24.46 26.50 -45.34
N ALA A 132 -24.69 27.51 -44.50
CA ALA A 132 -25.42 28.72 -44.87
C ALA A 132 -24.66 29.57 -45.91
N GLU A 133 -23.35 29.75 -45.73
CA GLU A 133 -22.49 30.45 -46.69
C GLU A 133 -22.40 29.71 -48.03
N GLU A 134 -22.24 28.38 -48.01
CA GLU A 134 -22.21 27.57 -49.24
C GLU A 134 -23.53 27.62 -49.99
N LYS A 135 -24.67 27.51 -49.29
CA LYS A 135 -25.99 27.60 -49.90
C LYS A 135 -26.21 28.98 -50.52
N LEU A 136 -25.88 30.05 -49.79
CA LEU A 136 -25.99 31.42 -50.28
C LEU A 136 -25.09 31.66 -51.50
N ARG A 137 -23.85 31.14 -51.50
CA ARG A 137 -22.96 31.21 -52.67
C ARG A 137 -23.52 30.47 -53.87
N ARG A 138 -24.06 29.27 -53.71
CA ARG A 138 -24.69 28.51 -54.82
C ARG A 138 -25.90 29.24 -55.39
N GLU A 139 -26.74 29.82 -54.54
CA GLU A 139 -27.90 30.62 -54.95
C GLU A 139 -27.45 31.93 -55.66
N ALA A 140 -26.41 32.59 -55.14
CA ALA A 140 -25.79 33.76 -55.75
C ALA A 140 -25.23 33.47 -57.14
N ASP A 141 -24.48 32.37 -57.29
CA ASP A 141 -23.87 31.95 -58.54
C ASP A 141 -24.95 31.63 -59.59
N ALA A 142 -26.02 30.93 -59.19
CA ALA A 142 -27.17 30.66 -60.06
C ALA A 142 -27.90 31.95 -60.48
N ALA A 143 -28.11 32.88 -59.55
CA ALA A 143 -28.73 34.17 -59.82
C ALA A 143 -27.87 35.04 -60.75
N LEU A 144 -26.54 35.04 -60.58
CA LEU A 144 -25.60 35.76 -61.45
C LEU A 144 -25.66 35.25 -62.90
N VAL A 145 -25.72 33.94 -63.10
CA VAL A 145 -25.82 33.31 -64.42
C VAL A 145 -27.14 33.66 -65.12
N SER A 146 -28.22 33.82 -64.35
CA SER A 146 -29.55 34.16 -64.87
C SER A 146 -29.82 35.66 -65.06
N ALA A 147 -28.87 36.53 -64.71
CA ALA A 147 -29.08 37.98 -64.70
C ALA A 147 -29.13 38.56 -66.14
N PRO A 148 -30.20 39.29 -66.52
CA PRO A 148 -30.38 39.78 -67.88
C PRO A 148 -29.56 41.04 -68.22
N THR A 149 -29.00 41.73 -67.22
CA THR A 149 -28.22 42.97 -67.38
C THR A 149 -27.07 43.05 -66.37
N ILE A 150 -26.02 43.81 -66.69
CA ILE A 150 -24.87 44.05 -65.82
C ILE A 150 -25.31 44.71 -64.50
N GLU A 151 -26.25 45.65 -64.54
CA GLU A 151 -26.79 46.30 -63.33
C GLU A 151 -27.54 45.33 -62.42
N ALA A 152 -28.26 44.35 -62.98
CA ALA A 152 -28.89 43.29 -62.20
C ALA A 152 -27.85 42.36 -61.54
N ALA A 153 -26.78 42.01 -62.26
CA ALA A 153 -25.68 41.21 -61.72
C ALA A 153 -24.93 41.92 -60.57
N VAL A 154 -24.70 43.24 -60.69
CA VAL A 154 -24.08 44.06 -59.63
C VAL A 154 -24.96 44.12 -58.38
N LYS A 155 -26.28 44.22 -58.52
CA LYS A 155 -27.21 44.19 -57.37
C LYS A 155 -27.20 42.84 -56.66
N VAL A 156 -27.22 41.73 -57.40
CA VAL A 156 -27.12 40.38 -56.83
C VAL A 156 -25.79 40.20 -56.08
N ALA A 157 -24.68 40.70 -56.61
CA ALA A 157 -23.38 40.66 -55.92
C ALA A 157 -23.37 41.49 -54.62
N GLN A 158 -23.95 42.70 -54.63
CA GLN A 158 -24.04 43.55 -53.43
C GLN A 158 -24.97 42.98 -52.35
N GLU A 159 -26.07 42.35 -52.75
CA GLU A 159 -27.02 41.72 -51.82
C GLU A 159 -26.44 40.45 -51.22
N THR A 160 -25.71 39.66 -52.00
CA THR A 160 -25.06 38.43 -51.52
C THR A 160 -23.89 38.75 -50.59
N GLU A 161 -23.09 39.78 -50.86
CA GLU A 161 -22.04 40.25 -49.95
C GLU A 161 -22.61 40.74 -48.61
N LYS A 162 -23.71 41.52 -48.63
CA LYS A 162 -24.43 41.93 -47.42
C LYS A 162 -24.99 40.73 -46.64
N ALA A 163 -25.53 39.74 -47.34
CA ALA A 163 -26.08 38.54 -46.72
C ALA A 163 -24.98 37.65 -46.11
N VAL A 164 -23.80 37.53 -46.74
CA VAL A 164 -22.63 36.85 -46.17
C VAL A 164 -22.16 37.55 -44.90
N VAL A 165 -22.04 38.87 -44.92
CA VAL A 165 -21.67 39.68 -43.73
C VAL A 165 -22.69 39.52 -42.60
N ALA A 166 -23.99 39.44 -42.93
CA ALA A 166 -25.04 39.19 -41.94
C ALA A 166 -24.96 37.78 -41.33
N ILE A 167 -24.67 36.74 -42.12
CA ILE A 167 -24.43 35.37 -41.63
C ILE A 167 -23.21 35.34 -40.72
N ASP A 168 -22.12 36.01 -41.10
CA ASP A 168 -20.89 36.07 -40.31
C ASP A 168 -21.09 36.79 -38.97
N HIS A 169 -21.80 37.93 -38.97
CA HIS A 169 -22.14 38.65 -37.74
C HIS A 169 -23.05 37.82 -36.82
N ALA A 170 -24.06 37.13 -37.38
CA ALA A 170 -24.96 36.29 -36.61
C ALA A 170 -24.24 35.08 -36.00
N ALA A 171 -23.41 34.38 -36.78
CA ALA A 171 -22.61 33.25 -36.32
C ALA A 171 -21.57 33.69 -35.28
N THR A 172 -20.92 34.83 -35.47
CA THR A 172 -19.97 35.40 -34.49
C THR A 172 -20.66 35.76 -33.18
N ALA A 173 -21.87 36.34 -33.23
CA ALA A 173 -22.64 36.64 -32.03
C ALA A 173 -23.05 35.35 -31.28
N GLN A 174 -23.47 34.31 -32.01
CA GLN A 174 -23.80 33.00 -31.43
C GLN A 174 -22.55 32.34 -30.80
N PHE A 175 -21.42 32.36 -31.51
CA PHE A 175 -20.14 31.83 -31.02
C PHE A 175 -19.66 32.54 -29.76
N GLN A 176 -19.72 33.88 -29.72
CA GLN A 176 -19.38 34.68 -28.53
C GLN A 176 -20.32 34.36 -27.36
N SER A 177 -21.60 34.17 -27.61
CA SER A 177 -22.57 33.79 -26.57
C SER A 177 -22.28 32.39 -25.98
N ALA A 178 -21.88 31.43 -26.82
CA ALA A 178 -21.52 30.07 -26.39
C ALA A 178 -20.21 30.04 -25.59
N LEU A 179 -19.25 30.90 -25.93
CA LEU A 179 -18.00 31.06 -25.17
C LEU A 179 -18.19 31.76 -23.82
N ALA A 180 -19.16 32.67 -23.72
CA ALA A 180 -19.41 33.46 -22.51
C ALA A 180 -19.97 32.63 -21.34
N VAL A 181 -20.50 31.43 -21.60
CA VAL A 181 -20.87 30.48 -20.53
C VAL A 181 -19.56 30.04 -19.85
N PRO A 182 -19.33 30.24 -18.54
CA PRO A 182 -18.11 29.76 -17.89
C PRO A 182 -18.14 28.22 -17.71
N VAL A 183 -17.04 27.51 -18.00
CA VAL A 183 -16.86 26.13 -17.49
C VAL A 183 -16.44 26.25 -16.04
N ALA A 184 -17.19 25.66 -15.12
CA ALA A 184 -16.83 25.71 -13.71
C ALA A 184 -15.57 24.86 -13.47
N ALA A 185 -14.48 25.50 -13.07
CA ALA A 185 -13.29 24.78 -12.63
C ALA A 185 -13.58 24.07 -11.29
N PRO A 186 -13.12 22.81 -11.11
CA PRO A 186 -13.34 22.10 -9.85
C PRO A 186 -12.75 22.89 -8.66
N PRO A 187 -13.51 23.07 -7.56
CA PRO A 187 -13.01 23.80 -6.40
C PRO A 187 -11.84 23.06 -5.74
N LYS A 188 -10.76 23.79 -5.44
CA LYS A 188 -9.63 23.27 -4.65
C LYS A 188 -9.97 23.37 -3.17
N LEU A 189 -10.16 22.23 -2.51
CA LEU A 189 -10.37 22.17 -1.06
C LEU A 189 -9.02 22.27 -0.33
N ALA A 190 -8.91 23.20 0.61
CA ALA A 190 -7.70 23.35 1.41
C ALA A 190 -7.45 22.08 2.25
N GLY A 191 -6.19 21.60 2.24
CA GLY A 191 -5.79 20.41 3.01
C GLY A 191 -6.03 19.06 2.32
N VAL A 192 -6.66 19.01 1.15
CA VAL A 192 -6.91 17.76 0.40
C VAL A 192 -6.02 17.69 -0.84
N SER A 193 -5.18 16.66 -0.94
CA SER A 193 -4.43 16.34 -2.15
C SER A 193 -4.89 15.01 -2.72
N VAL A 194 -5.34 15.01 -3.98
CA VAL A 194 -5.70 13.80 -4.71
C VAL A 194 -4.54 13.41 -5.62
N ARG A 195 -4.01 12.19 -5.43
CA ARG A 195 -2.97 11.61 -6.28
C ARG A 195 -3.48 10.34 -6.97
N PRO A 196 -3.08 10.07 -8.21
CA PRO A 196 -3.38 8.80 -8.86
C PRO A 196 -2.65 7.66 -8.13
N LEU A 197 -3.42 6.64 -7.71
CA LEU A 197 -2.90 5.43 -7.08
C LEU A 197 -3.01 4.27 -8.07
N TRP A 198 -1.87 3.70 -8.44
CA TRP A 198 -1.81 2.50 -9.28
C TRP A 198 -2.03 1.26 -8.42
N LYS A 199 -3.01 0.44 -8.78
CA LYS A 199 -3.25 -0.89 -8.20
C LYS A 199 -2.91 -1.94 -9.25
N PHE A 200 -2.37 -3.07 -8.80
CA PHE A 200 -1.99 -4.18 -9.67
C PHE A 200 -2.36 -5.52 -9.03
N GLU A 201 -2.49 -6.54 -9.87
CA GLU A 201 -2.69 -7.93 -9.48
C GLU A 201 -1.62 -8.77 -10.19
N VAL A 202 -0.98 -9.70 -9.46
CA VAL A 202 0.01 -10.60 -10.04
C VAL A 202 -0.72 -11.84 -10.53
N VAL A 203 -0.81 -11.98 -11.86
CA VAL A 203 -1.51 -13.11 -12.50
C VAL A 203 -0.62 -14.36 -12.58
N ASP A 204 0.69 -14.19 -12.84
CA ASP A 204 1.67 -15.27 -12.89
C ASP A 204 2.97 -14.86 -12.17
N LEU A 205 3.21 -15.51 -11.03
CA LEU A 205 4.36 -15.24 -10.17
C LEU A 205 5.69 -15.68 -10.80
N GLN A 206 5.67 -16.76 -11.58
CA GLN A 206 6.89 -17.36 -12.12
C GLN A 206 7.35 -16.59 -13.36
N ALA A 207 6.41 -16.14 -14.20
CA ALA A 207 6.69 -15.19 -15.28
C ALA A 207 7.23 -13.86 -14.73
N LEU A 208 6.62 -13.34 -13.65
CA LEU A 208 7.09 -12.11 -13.00
C LEU A 208 8.51 -12.25 -12.43
N HIS A 209 8.80 -13.34 -11.70
CA HIS A 209 10.15 -13.61 -11.20
C HIS A 209 11.17 -13.76 -12.33
N THR A 210 10.79 -14.35 -13.47
CA THR A 210 11.70 -14.50 -14.62
C THR A 210 12.01 -13.16 -15.28
N ALA A 211 11.02 -12.29 -15.44
CA ALA A 211 11.19 -10.97 -16.06
C ALA A 211 11.86 -9.96 -15.11
N ARG A 212 11.49 -9.98 -13.83
CA ARG A 212 11.94 -9.07 -12.77
C ARG A 212 12.10 -9.81 -11.44
N PRO A 213 13.24 -10.51 -11.23
CA PRO A 213 13.51 -11.22 -9.98
C PRO A 213 13.59 -10.28 -8.77
N ASP A 214 13.85 -8.98 -8.97
CA ASP A 214 13.91 -7.98 -7.91
C ASP A 214 12.56 -7.72 -7.23
N LEU A 215 11.45 -8.10 -7.87
CA LEU A 215 10.09 -7.86 -7.38
C LEU A 215 9.49 -9.07 -6.64
N VAL A 216 10.14 -10.24 -6.66
CA VAL A 216 9.62 -11.51 -6.10
C VAL A 216 10.74 -12.33 -5.49
N GLU A 217 10.56 -12.87 -4.28
CA GLU A 217 11.52 -13.77 -3.66
C GLU A 217 11.03 -15.23 -3.63
N LEU A 218 11.73 -16.13 -4.32
CA LEU A 218 11.46 -17.58 -4.29
C LEU A 218 12.36 -18.25 -3.23
N ARG A 219 11.75 -18.78 -2.16
CA ARG A 219 12.49 -19.44 -1.06
C ARG A 219 12.16 -20.93 -0.90
N PRO A 220 13.14 -21.77 -0.52
CA PRO A 220 12.90 -23.17 -0.15
C PRO A 220 12.00 -23.29 1.11
N ARG A 221 11.12 -24.29 1.13
CA ARG A 221 10.25 -24.59 2.28
C ARG A 221 10.94 -25.59 3.23
N THR A 222 11.83 -25.09 4.07
CA THR A 222 12.72 -25.89 4.93
C THR A 222 12.01 -26.97 5.78
N ALA A 223 10.82 -26.68 6.32
CA ALA A 223 10.07 -27.67 7.11
C ALA A 223 9.62 -28.88 6.29
N LEU A 224 9.16 -28.66 5.05
CA LEU A 224 8.77 -29.74 4.14
C LEU A 224 9.99 -30.52 3.67
N ILE A 225 11.09 -29.81 3.40
CA ILE A 225 12.37 -30.43 3.08
C ILE A 225 12.82 -31.34 4.23
N ASN A 226 12.84 -30.84 5.47
CA ASN A 226 13.24 -31.61 6.66
C ASN A 226 12.37 -32.86 6.88
N SER A 227 11.06 -32.74 6.63
CA SER A 227 10.15 -33.89 6.69
C SER A 227 10.45 -34.91 5.59
N ALA A 228 10.80 -34.46 4.38
CA ALA A 228 11.04 -35.34 3.25
C ALA A 228 12.41 -36.05 3.32
N ILE A 229 13.41 -35.42 3.94
CA ILE A 229 14.75 -36.01 4.15
C ILE A 229 14.87 -36.85 5.43
N ALA A 230 13.81 -36.90 6.25
CA ALA A 230 13.79 -37.72 7.45
C ALA A 230 14.05 -39.20 7.08
N GLY A 231 14.98 -39.85 7.78
CA GLY A 231 15.42 -41.21 7.44
C GLY A 231 16.48 -41.30 6.33
N GLY A 232 16.99 -40.17 5.82
CA GLY A 232 18.14 -40.14 4.91
C GLY A 232 17.79 -40.17 3.41
N THR A 233 16.53 -39.94 3.06
CA THR A 233 16.06 -39.88 1.65
C THR A 233 16.79 -38.79 0.87
N GLN A 234 17.45 -39.16 -0.22
CA GLN A 234 18.13 -38.23 -1.12
C GLN A 234 17.11 -37.58 -2.06
N ILE A 235 17.15 -36.25 -2.16
CA ILE A 235 16.29 -35.47 -3.05
C ILE A 235 17.19 -34.68 -4.01
N PRO A 236 16.98 -34.76 -5.34
CA PRO A 236 17.73 -33.98 -6.30
C PRO A 236 17.74 -32.48 -5.94
N GLY A 237 18.94 -31.89 -5.90
CA GLY A 237 19.14 -30.48 -5.52
C GLY A 237 19.43 -30.25 -4.03
N LEU A 238 19.47 -31.30 -3.19
CA LEU A 238 19.86 -31.21 -1.77
C LEU A 238 21.10 -32.05 -1.44
N ARG A 239 21.85 -31.63 -0.40
CA ARG A 239 22.96 -32.39 0.21
C ARG A 239 22.66 -32.59 1.70
N ILE A 240 22.69 -33.82 2.20
CA ILE A 240 22.15 -34.22 3.52
C ILE A 240 23.22 -34.97 4.36
N TRP A 241 23.34 -34.68 5.68
CA TRP A 241 24.25 -35.35 6.65
C TRP A 241 23.66 -35.42 8.09
N GLN A 242 24.23 -36.23 8.99
CA GLN A 242 23.72 -36.48 10.36
C GLN A 242 24.79 -36.30 11.46
N GLU A 243 24.41 -35.78 12.63
CA GLU A 243 25.24 -35.60 13.85
C GLU A 243 24.49 -36.05 15.12
N ASN A 244 25.18 -36.62 16.12
CA ASN A 244 24.59 -37.13 17.37
C ASN A 244 24.60 -36.07 18.50
N ALA A 245 23.52 -36.01 19.31
CA ALA A 245 23.41 -35.07 20.44
C ALA A 245 22.77 -35.69 21.70
N THR A 246 23.40 -35.50 22.88
CA THR A 246 22.91 -35.97 24.19
C THR A 246 21.97 -34.94 24.84
N ARG A 247 20.85 -35.39 25.45
CA ARG A 247 19.89 -34.52 26.17
C ARG A 247 19.51 -35.08 27.54
N ILE A 248 19.67 -34.27 28.60
CA ILE A 248 19.22 -34.57 29.96
C ILE A 248 17.81 -34.02 30.17
N ARG A 249 16.88 -34.86 30.65
CA ARG A 249 15.51 -34.45 31.04
C ARG A 249 15.51 -34.10 32.53
N ALA A 250 15.09 -32.89 32.87
CA ALA A 250 14.83 -32.43 34.23
C ALA A 250 13.45 -31.80 34.29
#